data_AF-A0A7D6EQX6-F1
#
_entry.id   AF-A0A7D6EQX6-F1
#
_cell.length_a   1.000
_cell.length_b   1.000
_cell.length_c   1.000
_cell.angle_alpha   90.00
_cell.angle_beta   90.00
_cell.angle_gamma   90.00
#
_symmetry.space_group_name_H-M   'P 1'
#
loop_
_entity.id
_entity.type
_entity.pdbx_description
1 polymer ?
#
loop_
_entity_poly.entity_id
_entity_poly.type
_entity_poly.pdbx_seq_one_letter_code
_entity_poly.pdbx_strand_id
1 'polypeptide(L)'
;MMAGSTLKFSRIRFPWKLRIHCWGGLGSQLFAWAFAEELLNSGFARKITLVLHSSGVTQRNSEITHLSGRIQIKILQDFSASTRTTDSVRSNSSSPRFRGRLISFLSRLQIIIFSEDFQSIKPWTIQLRSHYSHRALSNETLQIVKTTLKNFSTVDNIDTSKSAKTAIHYRLGDLLTLENKTFVSADRVVSALEKIRGLEVREIKNVDVFSDSPEVAVDKLSKQNSSFQYNSVDCPSWDVLVNLLNYPYFIATNSKIGIWVTLLRQLEDSTRVTLVPKELQPTFSFILLKESKKSQIIYY
;
A
#
# COMPACT_ATOMS: atom_id res chain seq x y z
N MET A 1 -3.64 32.20 -4.94
CA MET A 1 -3.03 31.88 -6.26
C MET A 1 -1.56 31.58 -6.04
N MET A 2 -1.17 30.31 -6.01
CA MET A 2 0.25 29.94 -6.14
C MET A 2 0.42 29.28 -7.50
N ALA A 3 1.32 29.82 -8.31
CA ALA A 3 1.64 29.33 -9.62
C ALA A 3 2.14 27.88 -9.53
N GLY A 4 1.32 26.94 -10.00
CA GLY A 4 1.74 25.58 -10.23
C GLY A 4 2.83 25.59 -11.30
N SER A 5 4.07 25.33 -10.91
CA SER A 5 5.15 25.06 -11.85
C SER A 5 4.85 23.76 -12.57
N THR A 6 4.14 23.86 -13.70
CA THR A 6 3.98 22.77 -14.65
C THR A 6 5.36 22.49 -15.24
N LEU A 7 5.98 21.41 -14.78
CA LEU A 7 7.18 20.87 -15.39
C LEU A 7 6.84 20.48 -16.83
N LYS A 8 7.12 21.39 -17.77
CA LYS A 8 7.11 21.08 -19.20
C LYS A 8 8.30 20.18 -19.48
N PHE A 9 8.10 18.86 -19.38
CA PHE A 9 9.01 17.92 -20.00
C PHE A 9 9.02 18.25 -21.51
N SER A 10 10.17 18.75 -21.99
CA SER A 10 10.38 18.95 -23.42
C SER A 10 10.08 17.64 -24.14
N ARG A 11 9.47 17.71 -25.34
CA ARG A 11 9.13 16.55 -26.20
C ARG A 11 10.35 15.75 -26.70
N ILE A 12 11.50 15.88 -26.04
CA ILE A 12 12.71 15.14 -26.33
C ILE A 12 12.50 13.71 -25.83
N ARG A 13 12.26 12.80 -26.76
CA ARG A 13 12.18 11.35 -26.49
C ARG A 13 13.57 10.82 -26.21
N PHE A 14 13.91 10.65 -24.94
CA PHE A 14 15.10 9.90 -24.56
C PHE A 14 14.87 8.40 -24.76
N PRO A 15 15.82 7.65 -25.34
CA PRO A 15 15.63 6.24 -25.66
C PRO A 15 15.64 5.33 -24.42
N TRP A 16 16.10 5.84 -23.27
CA TRP A 16 16.21 5.07 -22.03
C TRP A 16 14.85 4.93 -21.34
N LYS A 17 14.58 3.73 -20.82
CA LYS A 17 13.41 3.43 -20.00
C LYS A 17 13.66 3.87 -18.55
N LEU A 18 12.63 4.43 -17.92
CA LEU A 18 12.63 4.67 -16.48
C LEU A 18 12.16 3.41 -15.75
N ARG A 19 12.96 2.90 -14.81
CA ARG A 19 12.63 1.74 -13.98
C ARG A 19 12.23 2.21 -12.58
N ILE A 20 11.04 1.85 -12.14
CA ILE A 20 10.51 2.15 -10.82
C ILE A 20 10.55 0.84 -10.02
N HIS A 21 11.41 0.78 -9.01
CA HIS A 21 11.66 -0.44 -8.25
C HIS A 21 10.80 -0.47 -7.00
N CYS A 22 10.03 -1.56 -6.82
CA CYS A 22 9.17 -1.75 -5.67
C CYS A 22 9.52 -3.03 -4.90
N TRP A 23 9.62 -2.89 -3.58
CA TRP A 23 9.75 -3.99 -2.63
C TRP A 23 8.50 -4.08 -1.76
N GLY A 24 7.98 -5.28 -1.55
CA GLY A 24 6.87 -5.56 -0.64
C GLY A 24 5.60 -6.10 -1.34
N GLY A 25 4.57 -6.33 -0.52
CA GLY A 25 3.27 -6.86 -0.98
C GLY A 25 2.39 -5.83 -1.68
N LEU A 26 1.15 -6.22 -2.01
CA LEU A 26 0.19 -5.42 -2.79
C LEU A 26 0.17 -3.93 -2.43
N GLY A 27 0.07 -3.56 -1.16
CA GLY A 27 0.01 -2.15 -0.76
C GLY A 27 1.21 -1.31 -1.22
N SER A 28 2.44 -1.84 -1.21
CA SER A 28 3.60 -1.16 -1.80
C SER A 28 3.54 -1.13 -3.33
N GLN A 29 3.10 -2.23 -3.94
CA GLN A 29 2.99 -2.36 -5.40
C GLN A 29 1.99 -1.33 -5.95
N LEU A 30 0.87 -1.10 -5.26
CA LEU A 30 -0.10 -0.06 -5.58
C LEU A 30 0.48 1.35 -5.50
N PHE A 31 1.31 1.68 -4.51
CA PHE A 31 1.98 3.00 -4.45
C PHE A 31 2.96 3.20 -5.61
N ALA A 32 3.75 2.18 -5.93
CA ALA A 32 4.67 2.25 -7.07
C ALA A 32 3.91 2.41 -8.39
N TRP A 33 2.78 1.70 -8.54
CA TRP A 33 1.92 1.82 -9.71
C TRP A 33 1.24 3.19 -9.79
N ALA A 34 0.65 3.69 -8.70
CA ALA A 34 0.03 5.01 -8.64
C ALA A 34 1.03 6.13 -9.02
N PHE A 35 2.26 6.05 -8.50
CA PHE A 35 3.34 6.97 -8.88
C PHE A 35 3.65 6.91 -10.38
N ALA A 36 3.60 5.72 -10.97
CA ALA A 36 3.85 5.55 -12.40
C ALA A 36 2.71 6.11 -13.26
N GLU A 37 1.44 5.93 -12.85
CA GLU A 37 0.27 6.54 -13.48
C GLU A 37 0.34 8.07 -13.44
N GLU A 38 0.72 8.65 -12.30
CA GLU A 38 0.88 10.10 -12.17
C GLU A 38 1.97 10.65 -13.11
N LEU A 39 3.08 9.93 -13.30
CA LEU A 39 4.09 10.30 -14.29
C LEU A 39 3.51 10.29 -15.71
N LEU A 40 2.80 9.22 -16.08
CA LEU A 40 2.18 9.13 -17.41
C LEU A 40 1.19 10.28 -17.64
N ASN A 41 0.35 10.57 -16.64
CA ASN A 41 -0.63 11.65 -16.67
C ASN A 41 0.02 13.05 -16.70
N SER A 42 1.24 13.21 -16.15
CA SER A 42 1.98 14.47 -16.25
C SER A 42 2.59 14.73 -17.64
N GLY A 43 2.32 13.87 -18.63
CA GLY A 43 2.91 13.97 -19.98
C GLY A 43 4.34 13.44 -20.07
N PHE A 44 4.77 12.58 -19.13
CA PHE A 44 6.09 11.98 -19.15
C PHE A 44 6.28 11.09 -20.39
N ALA A 45 7.19 11.49 -21.28
CA ALA A 45 7.31 10.91 -22.62
C ALA A 45 8.13 9.60 -22.69
N ARG A 46 8.76 9.15 -21.60
CA ARG A 46 9.62 7.95 -21.60
C ARG A 46 8.83 6.71 -21.22
N LYS A 47 9.21 5.56 -21.78
CA LYS A 47 8.66 4.26 -21.37
C LYS A 47 9.00 3.99 -19.91
N ILE A 48 8.00 3.60 -19.14
CA ILE A 48 8.13 3.24 -17.72
C ILE A 48 8.10 1.72 -17.59
N THR A 49 8.96 1.18 -16.72
CA THR A 49 8.93 -0.22 -16.30
C THR A 49 8.82 -0.30 -14.79
N LEU A 50 7.77 -0.91 -14.27
CA LEU A 50 7.67 -1.31 -12.87
C LEU A 50 8.50 -2.57 -12.65
N VAL A 51 9.50 -2.50 -11.78
CA VAL A 51 10.33 -3.64 -11.39
C VAL A 51 9.91 -4.10 -10.01
N LEU A 52 9.29 -5.28 -9.94
CA LEU A 52 8.71 -5.82 -8.72
C LEU A 52 9.63 -6.89 -8.16
N HIS A 53 10.18 -6.63 -7.00
CA HIS A 53 11.13 -7.51 -6.34
C HIS A 53 10.39 -8.56 -5.52
N SER A 54 10.79 -9.83 -5.67
CA SER A 54 10.34 -10.90 -4.78
C SER A 54 10.96 -10.79 -3.37
N SER A 55 12.09 -10.07 -3.26
CA SER A 55 12.79 -9.84 -2.01
C SER A 55 12.08 -8.84 -1.10
N GLY A 56 12.21 -9.06 0.20
CA GLY A 56 11.65 -8.25 1.26
C GLY A 56 11.92 -8.91 2.62
N VAL A 57 11.11 -8.59 3.63
CA VAL A 57 11.13 -9.32 4.91
C VAL A 57 10.81 -10.81 4.70
N THR A 58 9.88 -11.11 3.78
CA THR A 58 9.53 -12.47 3.34
C THR A 58 9.46 -12.51 1.81
N GLN A 59 9.59 -13.70 1.23
CA GLN A 59 9.35 -13.94 -0.20
C GLN A 59 7.90 -13.63 -0.56
N ARG A 60 7.68 -12.94 -1.67
CA ARG A 60 6.33 -12.57 -2.13
C ARG A 60 6.19 -12.70 -3.63
N ASN A 61 4.99 -13.08 -4.06
CA ASN A 61 4.58 -13.03 -5.45
C ASN A 61 4.04 -11.64 -5.78
N SER A 62 4.17 -11.24 -7.04
CA SER A 62 3.57 -9.98 -7.49
C SER A 62 2.07 -10.18 -7.72
N GLU A 63 1.29 -9.21 -7.24
CA GLU A 63 -0.17 -9.26 -7.30
C GLU A 63 -0.72 -8.33 -8.40
N ILE A 64 0.11 -7.46 -8.99
CA ILE A 64 -0.31 -6.47 -9.99
C ILE A 64 0.09 -6.85 -11.44
N THR A 65 0.51 -8.10 -11.69
CA THR A 65 1.06 -8.53 -12.98
C THR A 65 0.09 -8.37 -14.15
N HIS A 66 -1.21 -8.53 -13.90
CA HIS A 66 -2.28 -8.34 -14.89
C HIS A 66 -2.35 -6.89 -15.42
N LEU A 67 -1.75 -5.91 -14.73
CA LEU A 67 -1.66 -4.53 -15.21
C LEU A 67 -0.60 -4.33 -16.31
N SER A 68 0.06 -5.40 -16.75
CA SER A 68 1.09 -5.35 -17.80
C SER A 68 0.61 -4.78 -19.13
N GLY A 69 -0.71 -4.77 -19.39
CA GLY A 69 -1.31 -4.14 -20.56
C GLY A 69 -1.25 -2.61 -20.56
N ARG A 70 -1.12 -1.98 -19.38
CA ARG A 70 -1.04 -0.52 -19.22
C ARG A 70 0.39 -0.03 -19.01
N ILE A 71 1.18 -0.80 -18.25
CA ILE A 71 2.56 -0.43 -17.92
C ILE A 71 3.46 -1.65 -18.02
N GLN A 72 4.70 -1.48 -18.45
CA GLN A 72 5.60 -2.63 -18.53
C GLN A 72 5.94 -3.11 -17.11
N ILE A 73 5.66 -4.38 -16.80
CA ILE A 73 6.00 -4.99 -15.50
C ILE A 73 7.12 -6.00 -15.70
N LYS A 74 8.12 -5.96 -14.81
CA LYS A 74 9.19 -6.95 -14.73
C LYS A 74 9.27 -7.47 -13.30
N ILE A 75 9.12 -8.78 -13.12
CA ILE A 75 9.34 -9.44 -11.84
C ILE A 75 10.83 -9.79 -11.73
N LEU A 76 11.44 -9.45 -10.60
CA LEU A 76 12.80 -9.85 -10.27
C LEU A 76 12.76 -10.85 -9.11
N GLN A 77 13.12 -12.09 -9.40
CA GLN A 77 13.30 -13.13 -8.40
C GLN A 77 14.70 -13.00 -7.79
N ASP A 78 14.78 -12.32 -6.66
CA ASP A 78 16.00 -11.95 -5.95
C ASP A 78 15.93 -12.23 -4.44
N PHE A 79 14.86 -12.90 -3.98
CA PHE A 79 14.81 -13.41 -2.63
C PHE A 79 15.81 -14.56 -2.50
N SER A 80 16.78 -14.40 -1.61
CA SER A 80 17.59 -15.50 -1.12
C SER A 80 17.10 -15.80 0.28
N ALA A 81 16.52 -16.99 0.49
CA ALA A 81 16.41 -17.51 1.84
C ALA A 81 17.86 -17.61 2.33
N SER A 82 18.25 -16.81 3.31
CA SER A 82 19.59 -16.93 3.87
C SER A 82 19.66 -18.27 4.59
N THR A 83 19.99 -19.33 3.86
CA THR A 83 20.48 -20.56 4.47
C THR A 83 21.77 -20.16 5.18
N ARG A 84 21.80 -20.27 6.51
CA ARG A 84 23.05 -20.30 7.28
C ARG A 84 23.80 -21.60 6.97
N THR A 85 24.09 -21.85 5.69
CA THR A 85 25.02 -22.88 5.26
C THR A 85 26.21 -22.15 4.70
N THR A 86 27.25 -22.11 5.53
CA THR A 86 28.64 -22.02 5.10
C THR A 86 28.85 -23.07 4.02
N ASP A 87 28.64 -22.73 2.75
CA ASP A 87 29.25 -23.47 1.65
C ASP A 87 29.40 -22.57 0.42
N SER A 88 30.59 -22.70 -0.15
CA SER A 88 31.23 -21.84 -1.11
C SER A 88 30.45 -21.66 -2.41
N VAL A 89 30.01 -20.43 -2.69
CA VAL A 89 29.72 -19.98 -4.05
C VAL A 89 30.78 -18.96 -4.45
N ARG A 90 31.59 -19.33 -5.44
CA ARG A 90 32.56 -18.46 -6.12
C ARG A 90 31.89 -17.17 -6.54
N SER A 91 32.10 -16.10 -5.77
CA SER A 91 31.66 -14.76 -6.15
C SER A 91 32.74 -14.10 -6.99
N ASN A 92 32.41 -13.70 -8.22
CA ASN A 92 33.19 -12.71 -8.95
C ASN A 92 33.19 -11.41 -8.13
N SER A 93 34.29 -11.20 -7.41
CA SER A 93 34.44 -10.14 -6.42
C SER A 93 34.74 -8.81 -7.09
N SER A 94 33.73 -8.14 -7.64
CA SER A 94 33.81 -6.68 -7.70
C SER A 94 33.78 -6.19 -6.24
N SER A 95 34.85 -5.52 -5.79
CA SER A 95 34.98 -5.15 -4.37
C SER A 95 33.72 -4.39 -3.87
N PRO A 96 33.16 -4.75 -2.70
CA PRO A 96 31.95 -4.10 -2.16
C PRO A 96 32.11 -2.57 -2.07
N ARG A 97 33.35 -2.11 -1.84
CA ARG A 97 33.73 -0.69 -1.77
C ARG A 97 33.57 0.02 -3.11
N PHE A 98 33.92 -0.63 -4.23
CA PHE A 98 33.76 -0.04 -5.56
C PHE A 98 32.29 0.06 -5.96
N ARG A 99 31.49 -0.97 -5.67
CA ARG A 99 30.05 -0.97 -5.93
C ARG A 99 29.34 0.15 -5.16
N GLY A 100 29.67 0.33 -3.88
CA GLY A 100 29.12 1.43 -3.06
C GLY A 100 29.48 2.81 -3.60
N ARG A 101 30.74 3.02 -4.00
CA ARG A 101 31.21 4.29 -4.60
C ARG A 101 30.52 4.57 -5.94
N LEU A 102 30.35 3.56 -6.78
CA LEU A 102 29.66 3.69 -8.06
C LEU A 102 28.18 4.06 -7.86
N ILE A 103 27.46 3.39 -6.95
CA ILE A 103 26.07 3.73 -6.64
C ILE A 103 25.96 5.17 -6.11
N SER A 104 26.87 5.57 -5.22
CA SER A 104 26.92 6.93 -4.69
C SER A 104 27.16 7.96 -5.81
N PHE A 105 28.09 7.68 -6.72
CA PHE A 105 28.36 8.53 -7.88
C PHE A 105 27.15 8.64 -8.82
N LEU A 106 26.52 7.52 -9.17
CA LEU A 106 25.31 7.49 -10.01
C LEU A 106 24.13 8.21 -9.35
N SER A 107 24.07 8.19 -8.01
CA SER A 107 23.05 8.92 -7.26
C SER A 107 23.30 10.42 -7.26
N ARG A 108 24.56 10.85 -7.10
CA ARG A 108 24.95 12.28 -7.25
C ARG A 108 24.62 12.82 -8.64
N LEU A 109 24.78 11.99 -9.68
CA LEU A 109 24.39 12.33 -11.04
C LEU A 109 22.88 12.22 -11.31
N GLN A 110 22.05 11.83 -10.34
CA GLN A 110 20.61 11.61 -10.51
C GLN A 110 20.25 10.57 -11.59
N ILE A 111 21.18 9.66 -11.91
CA ILE A 111 20.93 8.50 -12.78
C ILE A 111 20.11 7.45 -12.00
N ILE A 112 20.42 7.31 -10.71
CA ILE A 112 19.65 6.51 -9.74
C ILE A 112 19.14 7.46 -8.65
N ILE A 113 17.84 7.47 -8.42
CA ILE A 113 17.21 8.36 -7.45
C ILE A 113 16.57 7.54 -6.33
N PHE A 114 16.85 7.97 -5.10
CA PHE A 114 16.25 7.45 -3.87
C PHE A 114 15.28 8.47 -3.27
N SER A 115 14.35 8.96 -4.09
CA SER A 115 13.38 10.00 -3.74
C SER A 115 12.03 9.71 -4.41
N GLU A 116 10.97 10.22 -3.79
CA GLU A 116 9.59 10.15 -4.25
C GLU A 116 9.16 11.42 -4.98
N ASP A 117 10.03 12.43 -5.02
CA ASP A 117 9.75 13.73 -5.63
C ASP A 117 9.92 13.69 -7.16
N PHE A 118 8.90 14.11 -7.88
CA PHE A 118 8.93 14.22 -9.33
C PHE A 118 9.96 15.22 -9.84
N GLN A 119 10.21 16.31 -9.12
CA GLN A 119 11.15 17.35 -9.56
C GLN A 119 12.60 16.85 -9.59
N SER A 120 12.87 15.79 -8.84
CA SER A 120 14.17 15.12 -8.83
C SER A 120 14.45 14.34 -10.11
N ILE A 121 13.42 13.92 -10.86
CA ILE A 121 13.57 13.09 -12.05
C ILE A 121 14.14 13.91 -13.20
N LYS A 122 15.36 13.57 -13.62
CA LYS A 122 16.04 14.16 -14.77
C LYS A 122 15.84 13.32 -16.03
N PRO A 123 16.08 13.89 -17.23
CA PRO A 123 15.92 13.16 -18.48
C PRO A 123 16.85 11.94 -18.64
N TRP A 124 17.96 11.93 -17.90
CA TRP A 124 18.91 10.80 -17.80
C TRP A 124 18.69 9.91 -16.57
N THR A 125 17.67 10.15 -15.75
CA THR A 125 17.33 9.24 -14.64
C THR A 125 16.84 7.91 -15.21
N ILE A 126 17.47 6.81 -14.82
CA ILE A 126 17.16 5.46 -15.32
C ILE A 126 16.46 4.62 -14.25
N GLN A 127 16.73 4.86 -12.96
CA GLN A 127 16.16 4.09 -11.87
C GLN A 127 15.62 4.98 -10.75
N LEU A 128 14.44 4.63 -10.26
CA LEU A 128 13.83 5.16 -9.05
C LEU A 128 13.69 4.02 -8.05
N ARG A 129 14.14 4.26 -6.82
CA ARG A 129 14.09 3.31 -5.71
C ARG A 129 13.62 4.06 -4.48
N SER A 130 12.34 4.00 -4.16
CA SER A 130 11.83 4.79 -3.04
C SER A 130 10.68 4.11 -2.33
N HIS A 131 10.22 4.74 -1.25
CA HIS A 131 9.12 4.25 -0.43
C HIS A 131 7.72 4.60 -0.94
N TYR A 132 7.54 5.37 -2.01
CA TYR A 132 6.29 5.78 -2.72
C TYR A 132 5.02 6.13 -1.91
N SER A 133 4.96 5.88 -0.60
CA SER A 133 3.85 6.18 0.30
C SER A 133 4.01 7.53 0.99
N HIS A 134 5.13 8.22 0.78
CA HIS A 134 5.43 9.56 1.29
C HIS A 134 5.36 10.56 0.12
N ARG A 135 4.21 10.58 -0.57
CA ARG A 135 3.83 11.56 -1.59
C ARG A 135 2.34 11.84 -1.56
N ALA A 136 1.95 13.04 -1.97
CA ALA A 136 0.56 13.30 -2.32
C ALA A 136 0.14 12.48 -3.54
N LEU A 137 -1.11 12.04 -3.55
CA LEU A 137 -1.72 11.35 -4.68
C LEU A 137 -2.86 12.21 -5.24
N SER A 138 -2.92 12.34 -6.55
CA SER A 138 -4.01 13.05 -7.22
C SER A 138 -5.33 12.28 -7.13
N ASN A 139 -6.45 12.99 -7.10
CA ASN A 139 -7.78 12.35 -7.08
C ASN A 139 -8.00 11.49 -8.33
N GLU A 140 -7.51 11.90 -9.50
CA GLU A 140 -7.58 11.15 -10.75
C GLU A 140 -6.87 9.80 -10.61
N THR A 141 -5.69 9.80 -9.99
CA THR A 141 -4.90 8.58 -9.75
C THR A 141 -5.61 7.65 -8.79
N LEU A 142 -6.17 8.18 -7.70
CA LEU A 142 -6.98 7.39 -6.78
C LEU A 142 -8.20 6.77 -7.48
N GLN A 143 -8.86 7.49 -8.40
CA GLN A 143 -9.97 6.95 -9.21
C GLN A 143 -9.52 5.86 -10.18
N ILE A 144 -8.35 6.00 -10.81
CA ILE A 144 -7.75 4.96 -11.67
C ILE A 144 -7.51 3.68 -10.86
N VAL A 145 -6.89 3.81 -9.69
CA VAL A 145 -6.63 2.68 -8.78
C VAL A 145 -7.94 2.02 -8.37
N LYS A 146 -8.93 2.82 -7.93
CA LYS A 146 -10.25 2.34 -7.52
C LYS A 146 -10.99 1.57 -8.61
N THR A 147 -11.04 2.13 -9.81
CA THR A 147 -11.74 1.52 -10.95
C THR A 147 -11.07 0.21 -11.34
N THR A 148 -9.74 0.19 -11.33
CA THR A 148 -8.97 -1.01 -11.64
C THR A 148 -9.19 -2.10 -10.59
N LEU A 149 -9.18 -1.75 -9.29
CA LEU A 149 -9.51 -2.68 -8.21
C LEU A 149 -10.88 -3.35 -8.42
N LYS A 150 -11.91 -2.57 -8.75
CA LYS A 150 -13.25 -3.12 -9.01
C LYS A 150 -13.29 -4.02 -10.25
N ASN A 151 -12.57 -3.69 -11.31
CA ASN A 151 -12.58 -4.45 -12.56
C ASN A 151 -11.88 -5.82 -12.46
N PHE A 152 -10.92 -5.96 -11.55
CA PHE A 152 -10.13 -7.20 -11.38
C PHE A 152 -10.50 -7.99 -10.11
N SER A 153 -11.42 -7.47 -9.31
CA SER A 153 -11.95 -8.16 -8.14
C SER A 153 -12.94 -9.25 -8.55
N THR A 154 -12.90 -10.38 -7.84
CA THR A 154 -13.88 -11.47 -8.03
C THR A 154 -15.14 -11.26 -7.20
N VAL A 155 -15.12 -10.27 -6.30
CA VAL A 155 -16.27 -9.88 -5.49
C VAL A 155 -17.36 -9.29 -6.39
N ASP A 156 -18.47 -10.01 -6.54
CA ASP A 156 -19.67 -9.51 -7.20
C ASP A 156 -20.23 -8.27 -6.49
N ASN A 157 -20.90 -7.40 -7.25
CA ASN A 157 -21.47 -6.16 -6.73
C ASN A 157 -22.36 -6.41 -5.51
N ILE A 158 -21.89 -5.91 -4.36
CA ILE A 158 -22.61 -5.64 -3.11
C ILE A 158 -23.57 -6.77 -2.71
N ASP A 159 -23.06 -7.71 -1.91
CA ASP A 159 -23.95 -8.49 -1.05
C ASP A 159 -24.51 -7.57 0.06
N THR A 160 -25.64 -6.93 -0.23
CA THR A 160 -26.40 -6.13 0.75
C THR A 160 -26.93 -6.97 1.91
N SER A 161 -26.76 -8.30 1.87
CA SER A 161 -27.15 -9.21 2.94
C SER A 161 -26.06 -9.47 3.98
N LYS A 162 -24.86 -8.87 3.85
CA LYS A 162 -23.79 -9.04 4.87
C LYS A 162 -24.32 -8.70 6.27
N SER A 163 -24.34 -9.72 7.12
CA SER A 163 -24.79 -9.62 8.51
C SER A 163 -23.88 -8.72 9.35
N ALA A 164 -22.60 -8.62 8.98
CA ALA A 164 -21.61 -7.76 9.60
C ALA A 164 -21.55 -6.38 8.92
N LYS A 165 -21.79 -5.33 9.70
CA LYS A 165 -21.63 -3.93 9.26
C LYS A 165 -20.24 -3.35 9.51
N THR A 166 -19.40 -4.09 10.23
CA THR A 166 -18.08 -3.64 10.67
C THR A 166 -17.01 -4.62 10.23
N ALA A 167 -15.95 -4.08 9.63
CA ALA A 167 -14.78 -4.86 9.26
C ALA A 167 -13.51 -4.32 9.92
N ILE A 168 -12.60 -5.24 10.23
CA ILE A 168 -11.26 -4.96 10.74
C ILE A 168 -10.24 -5.49 9.73
N HIS A 169 -9.26 -4.67 9.35
CA HIS A 169 -8.04 -5.15 8.71
C HIS A 169 -6.89 -5.18 9.71
N TYR A 170 -6.55 -6.37 10.21
CA TYR A 170 -5.55 -6.59 11.24
C TYR A 170 -4.26 -7.16 10.65
N ARG A 171 -3.22 -6.32 10.53
CA ARG A 171 -1.90 -6.74 10.08
C ARG A 171 -1.14 -7.43 11.20
N LEU A 172 -0.93 -8.73 11.04
CA LEU A 172 -0.16 -9.59 11.95
C LEU A 172 1.01 -10.19 11.17
N GLY A 173 0.84 -11.36 10.55
CA GLY A 173 1.82 -12.00 9.65
C GLY A 173 3.26 -11.91 10.15
N ASP A 174 4.14 -11.28 9.36
CA ASP A 174 5.56 -11.13 9.72
C ASP A 174 5.78 -10.40 11.05
N LEU A 175 4.88 -9.49 11.45
CA LEU A 175 4.96 -8.77 12.73
C LEU A 175 4.84 -9.68 13.95
N LEU A 176 4.33 -10.91 13.80
CA LEU A 176 4.31 -11.88 14.89
C LEU A 176 5.71 -12.39 15.27
N THR A 177 6.67 -12.25 14.35
CA THR A 177 8.02 -12.85 14.48
C THR A 177 9.14 -11.82 14.52
N LEU A 178 8.84 -10.55 14.21
CA LEU A 178 9.84 -9.49 14.16
C LEU A 178 10.11 -8.92 15.57
N GLU A 179 11.38 -8.91 15.97
CA GLU A 179 11.79 -8.38 17.29
C GLU A 179 11.61 -6.86 17.42
N ASN A 180 11.85 -6.13 16.31
CA ASN A 180 11.93 -4.67 16.32
C ASN A 180 10.66 -3.98 15.80
N LYS A 181 9.61 -4.73 15.48
CA LYS A 181 8.34 -4.19 14.99
C LYS A 181 7.18 -4.97 15.59
N THR A 182 6.22 -4.25 16.14
CA THR A 182 5.03 -4.85 16.74
C THR A 182 3.76 -4.51 15.96
N PHE A 183 2.74 -5.33 16.14
CA PHE A 183 1.39 -5.08 15.66
C PHE A 183 0.60 -4.20 16.65
N VAL A 184 -0.46 -3.56 16.18
CA VAL A 184 -1.37 -2.79 17.06
C VAL A 184 -1.99 -3.76 18.07
N SER A 185 -1.98 -3.46 19.37
CA SER A 185 -2.52 -4.37 20.39
C SER A 185 -4.02 -4.64 20.21
N ALA A 186 -4.46 -5.84 20.59
CA ALA A 186 -5.88 -6.23 20.51
C ALA A 186 -6.77 -5.28 21.32
N ASP A 187 -6.31 -4.84 22.50
CA ASP A 187 -6.99 -3.85 23.34
C ASP A 187 -7.30 -2.53 22.62
N ARG A 188 -6.33 -2.00 21.85
CA ARG A 188 -6.53 -0.79 21.05
C ARG A 188 -7.55 -1.00 19.94
N VAL A 189 -7.51 -2.15 19.27
CA VAL A 189 -8.46 -2.49 18.20
C VAL A 189 -9.87 -2.67 18.76
N VAL A 190 -10.02 -3.36 19.89
CA VAL A 190 -11.30 -3.50 20.60
C VAL A 190 -11.81 -2.15 21.08
N SER A 191 -10.96 -1.30 21.64
CA SER A 191 -11.34 0.06 22.04
C SER A 191 -11.85 0.90 20.84
N ALA A 192 -11.28 0.70 19.65
CA ALA A 192 -11.79 1.32 18.44
C ALA A 192 -13.18 0.78 18.04
N LEU A 193 -13.37 -0.53 18.14
CA LEU A 193 -14.65 -1.18 17.89
C LEU A 193 -15.74 -0.73 18.87
N GLU A 194 -15.39 -0.57 20.14
CA GLU A 194 -16.27 -0.01 21.18
C GLU A 194 -16.72 1.42 20.88
N LYS A 195 -15.81 2.26 20.37
CA LYS A 195 -16.17 3.60 19.90
C LYS A 195 -17.21 3.54 18.79
N ILE A 196 -17.08 2.59 17.86
CA ILE A 196 -18.07 2.41 16.79
C ILE A 196 -19.42 1.96 17.35
N ARG A 197 -19.42 1.00 18.28
CA ARG A 197 -20.63 0.56 18.98
C ARG A 197 -21.37 1.71 19.64
N GLY A 198 -20.64 2.67 20.23
CA GLY A 198 -21.23 3.88 20.82
C GLY A 198 -21.77 4.91 19.80
N LEU A 199 -21.40 4.81 18.51
CA LEU A 199 -21.93 5.68 17.45
C LEU A 199 -23.23 5.16 16.82
N GLU A 200 -23.54 3.86 16.95
CA GLU A 200 -24.77 3.27 16.43
C GLU A 200 -25.86 3.16 17.50
N VAL A 201 -27.11 3.40 17.09
CA VAL A 201 -28.32 3.11 17.90
C VAL A 201 -28.61 1.60 17.92
N ARG A 202 -27.99 0.81 17.03
CA ARG A 202 -28.15 -0.64 16.92
C ARG A 202 -26.92 -1.38 17.42
N GLU A 203 -27.14 -2.57 17.95
CA GLU A 203 -26.09 -3.41 18.52
C GLU A 203 -25.22 -4.04 17.42
N ILE A 204 -23.96 -3.61 17.33
CA ILE A 204 -22.94 -4.27 16.48
C ILE A 204 -22.53 -5.55 17.19
N LYS A 205 -22.95 -6.70 16.65
CA LYS A 205 -22.56 -8.03 17.15
C LYS A 205 -21.51 -8.71 16.28
N ASN A 206 -21.70 -8.69 14.97
CA ASN A 206 -20.86 -9.40 14.01
C ASN A 206 -19.79 -8.49 13.42
N VAL A 207 -18.54 -8.95 13.45
CA VAL A 207 -17.38 -8.22 12.96
C VAL A 207 -16.55 -9.11 12.05
N ASP A 208 -16.35 -8.68 10.81
CA ASP A 208 -15.53 -9.42 9.86
C ASP A 208 -14.06 -9.00 10.01
N VAL A 209 -13.18 -9.98 10.14
CA VAL A 209 -11.75 -9.78 10.38
C VAL A 209 -10.95 -10.27 9.18
N PHE A 210 -10.33 -9.31 8.50
CA PHE A 210 -9.38 -9.52 7.43
C PHE A 210 -7.97 -9.45 8.01
N SER A 211 -7.17 -10.49 7.83
CA SER A 211 -5.80 -10.53 8.33
C SER A 211 -4.96 -11.45 7.47
N ASP A 212 -3.67 -11.22 7.47
CA ASP A 212 -2.69 -12.17 6.96
C ASP A 212 -2.34 -13.28 7.99
N SER A 213 -3.02 -13.29 9.13
CA SER A 213 -3.07 -14.42 10.07
C SER A 213 -4.48 -14.53 10.68
N PRO A 214 -5.50 -14.96 9.90
CA PRO A 214 -6.92 -14.83 10.25
C PRO A 214 -7.29 -15.46 11.60
N GLU A 215 -6.91 -16.72 11.83
CA GLU A 215 -7.21 -17.45 13.07
C GLU A 215 -6.58 -16.77 14.29
N VAL A 216 -5.32 -16.35 14.16
CA VAL A 216 -4.58 -15.65 15.23
C VAL A 216 -5.22 -14.30 15.54
N ALA A 217 -5.71 -13.58 14.51
CA ALA A 217 -6.41 -12.32 14.69
C ALA A 217 -7.71 -12.48 15.47
N VAL A 218 -8.53 -13.47 15.08
CA VAL A 218 -9.80 -13.79 15.76
C VAL A 218 -9.56 -14.25 17.20
N ASP A 219 -8.59 -15.13 17.44
CA ASP A 219 -8.24 -15.59 18.80
C ASP A 219 -7.83 -14.42 19.70
N LYS A 220 -6.96 -13.52 19.21
CA LYS A 220 -6.51 -12.35 19.99
C LYS A 220 -7.66 -11.39 20.32
N LEU A 221 -8.56 -11.13 19.36
CA LEU A 221 -9.67 -10.21 19.55
C LEU A 221 -10.76 -10.80 20.46
N SER A 222 -11.09 -12.08 20.29
CA SER A 222 -12.11 -12.77 21.10
C SER A 222 -11.68 -12.95 22.55
N LYS A 223 -10.38 -13.22 22.82
CA LYS A 223 -9.82 -13.23 24.17
C LYS A 223 -9.86 -11.85 24.84
N GLN A 224 -9.71 -10.78 24.07
CA GLN A 224 -9.74 -9.42 24.60
C GLN A 224 -11.17 -8.98 24.93
N ASN A 225 -12.16 -9.31 24.09
CA ASN A 225 -13.56 -8.98 24.32
C ASN A 225 -14.48 -9.95 23.60
N SER A 226 -15.17 -10.80 24.36
CA SER A 226 -16.11 -11.81 23.89
C SER A 226 -17.51 -11.28 23.58
N SER A 227 -17.77 -9.98 23.79
CA SER A 227 -19.07 -9.36 23.48
C SER A 227 -19.34 -9.24 21.98
N PHE A 228 -18.30 -9.37 21.15
CA PHE A 228 -18.39 -9.36 19.70
C PHE A 228 -18.14 -10.75 19.13
N GLN A 229 -18.86 -11.09 18.07
CA GLN A 229 -18.62 -12.27 17.26
C GLN A 229 -17.69 -11.89 16.10
N TYR A 230 -16.44 -12.37 16.17
CA TYR A 230 -15.43 -12.13 15.14
C TYR A 230 -15.43 -13.27 14.12
N ASN A 231 -15.65 -12.94 12.85
CA ASN A 231 -15.60 -13.90 11.74
C ASN A 231 -14.33 -13.67 10.93
N SER A 232 -13.47 -14.68 10.82
CA SER A 232 -12.32 -14.60 9.91
C SER A 232 -12.80 -14.63 8.46
N VAL A 233 -12.36 -13.67 7.67
CA VAL A 233 -12.58 -13.65 6.21
C VAL A 233 -11.25 -13.91 5.52
N ASP A 234 -11.17 -15.02 4.80
CA ASP A 234 -10.03 -15.37 3.97
C ASP A 234 -10.37 -15.13 2.49
N CYS A 235 -9.65 -14.19 1.87
CA CYS A 235 -9.79 -13.89 0.45
C CYS A 235 -8.49 -13.27 -0.10
N PRO A 236 -8.29 -13.30 -1.44
CA PRO A 236 -7.13 -12.67 -2.07
C PRO A 236 -7.01 -11.18 -1.72
N SER A 237 -5.78 -10.65 -1.60
CA SER A 237 -5.55 -9.27 -1.15
C SER A 237 -6.26 -8.19 -1.99
N TRP A 238 -6.51 -8.46 -3.27
CA TRP A 238 -7.32 -7.59 -4.14
C TRP A 238 -8.77 -7.53 -3.68
N ASP A 239 -9.35 -8.69 -3.39
CA ASP A 239 -10.72 -8.82 -2.90
C ASP A 239 -10.84 -8.26 -1.48
N VAL A 240 -9.78 -8.35 -0.65
CA VAL A 240 -9.73 -7.67 0.66
C VAL A 240 -9.94 -6.16 0.48
N LEU A 241 -9.21 -5.51 -0.44
CA LEU A 241 -9.37 -4.08 -0.69
C LEU A 241 -10.80 -3.74 -1.09
N VAL A 242 -11.37 -4.46 -2.07
CA VAL A 242 -12.74 -4.19 -2.57
C VAL A 242 -13.80 -4.45 -1.49
N ASN A 243 -13.69 -5.54 -0.74
CA ASN A 243 -14.59 -5.84 0.36
C ASN A 243 -14.60 -4.71 1.40
N LEU A 244 -13.42 -4.27 1.85
CA LEU A 244 -13.27 -3.25 2.89
C LEU A 244 -13.78 -1.86 2.47
N LEU A 245 -13.86 -1.57 1.18
CA LEU A 245 -14.51 -0.34 0.70
C LEU A 245 -16.01 -0.31 1.02
N ASN A 246 -16.66 -1.46 1.09
CA ASN A 246 -18.12 -1.57 1.16
C ASN A 246 -18.69 -1.55 2.59
N TYR A 247 -17.88 -1.79 3.62
CA TYR A 247 -18.38 -1.80 5.00
C TYR A 247 -18.73 -0.39 5.49
N PRO A 248 -19.89 -0.19 6.14
CA PRO A 248 -20.21 1.07 6.82
C PRO A 248 -19.10 1.51 7.79
N TYR A 249 -18.59 0.57 8.57
CA TYR A 249 -17.54 0.80 9.56
C TYR A 249 -16.30 -0.01 9.23
N PHE A 250 -15.15 0.65 9.21
CA PHE A 250 -13.87 0.01 8.92
C PHE A 250 -12.83 0.42 9.96
N ILE A 251 -12.14 -0.56 10.54
CA ILE A 251 -10.99 -0.37 11.43
C ILE A 251 -9.73 -0.85 10.70
N ALA A 252 -8.82 0.07 10.40
CA ALA A 252 -7.50 -0.28 9.90
C ALA A 252 -6.52 -0.45 11.06
N THR A 253 -5.50 -1.28 10.86
CA THR A 253 -4.25 -1.26 11.63
C THR A 253 -3.10 -0.74 10.76
N ASN A 254 -1.91 -0.58 11.36
CA ASN A 254 -0.71 -0.06 10.68
C ASN A 254 -0.29 -0.92 9.48
N SER A 255 -0.88 -0.64 8.32
CA SER A 255 -0.72 -1.44 7.10
C SER A 255 -0.99 -0.61 5.86
N LYS A 256 -0.25 -0.88 4.78
CA LYS A 256 -0.47 -0.21 3.49
C LYS A 256 -1.81 -0.54 2.87
N ILE A 257 -2.34 -1.75 3.09
CA ILE A 257 -3.70 -2.11 2.69
C ILE A 257 -4.72 -1.21 3.40
N GLY A 258 -4.61 -1.06 4.73
CA GLY A 258 -5.45 -0.15 5.49
C GLY A 258 -5.35 1.31 5.02
N ILE A 259 -4.14 1.78 4.69
CA ILE A 259 -3.94 3.11 4.10
C ILE A 259 -4.71 3.23 2.78
N TRP A 260 -4.56 2.28 1.86
CA TRP A 260 -5.27 2.30 0.57
C TRP A 260 -6.79 2.32 0.72
N VAL A 261 -7.35 1.46 1.56
CA VAL A 261 -8.80 1.45 1.82
C VAL A 261 -9.26 2.82 2.33
N THR A 262 -8.55 3.41 3.28
CA THR A 262 -8.89 4.72 3.83
C THR A 262 -8.82 5.83 2.76
N LEU A 263 -7.78 5.84 1.92
CA LEU A 263 -7.63 6.80 0.82
C LEU A 263 -8.77 6.67 -0.20
N LEU A 264 -9.10 5.45 -0.61
CA LEU A 264 -10.12 5.20 -1.61
C LEU A 264 -11.55 5.45 -1.07
N ARG A 265 -11.78 5.27 0.22
CA ARG A 265 -13.03 5.68 0.91
C ARG A 265 -13.21 7.20 0.90
N GLN A 266 -12.14 8.01 0.85
CA GLN A 266 -12.25 9.48 0.72
C GLN A 266 -12.85 9.93 -0.61
N LEU A 267 -12.78 9.09 -1.64
CA LEU A 267 -13.36 9.39 -2.95
C LEU A 267 -14.89 9.27 -2.96
N GLU A 268 -15.49 8.66 -1.94
CA GLU A 268 -16.94 8.51 -1.82
C GLU A 268 -17.49 9.49 -0.80
N ASP A 269 -18.59 10.15 -1.15
CA ASP A 269 -19.25 11.13 -0.31
C ASP A 269 -20.48 10.48 0.32
N SER A 270 -20.29 9.75 1.42
CA SER A 270 -21.40 9.17 2.18
C SER A 270 -20.90 8.58 3.49
N THR A 271 -21.50 8.98 4.62
CA THR A 271 -21.81 8.32 5.92
C THR A 271 -20.93 7.22 6.53
N ARG A 272 -19.90 6.74 5.85
CA ARG A 272 -19.01 5.67 6.28
C ARG A 272 -17.95 6.20 7.22
N VAL A 273 -17.64 5.41 8.22
CA VAL A 273 -16.68 5.77 9.27
C VAL A 273 -15.45 4.88 9.14
N THR A 274 -14.28 5.49 9.25
CA THR A 274 -13.00 4.79 9.13
C THR A 274 -12.15 5.08 10.35
N LEU A 275 -11.82 4.08 11.15
CA LEU A 275 -10.96 4.21 12.31
C LEU A 275 -9.56 3.78 11.93
N VAL A 276 -8.57 4.64 12.20
CA VAL A 276 -7.16 4.35 11.90
C VAL A 276 -6.28 4.69 13.11
N PRO A 277 -5.14 4.00 13.31
CA PRO A 277 -4.25 4.32 14.41
C PRO A 277 -3.70 5.74 14.26
N LYS A 278 -3.54 6.47 15.37
CA LYS A 278 -2.97 7.83 15.39
C LYS A 278 -1.61 7.94 14.67
N GLU A 279 -0.83 6.87 14.67
CA GLU A 279 0.46 6.77 14.00
C GLU A 279 0.38 6.99 12.49
N LEU A 280 -0.79 6.73 11.86
CA LEU A 280 -1.00 6.97 10.44
C LEU A 280 -1.45 8.41 10.11
N GLN A 281 -1.75 9.24 11.11
CA GLN A 281 -2.21 10.62 10.91
C GLN A 281 -1.23 11.47 10.08
N PRO A 282 0.11 11.42 10.31
CA PRO A 282 1.05 12.15 9.46
C PRO A 282 1.01 11.66 8.01
N THR A 283 0.85 10.35 7.80
CA THR A 283 0.76 9.76 6.46
C THR A 283 -0.45 10.29 5.71
N PHE A 284 -1.64 10.27 6.33
CA PHE A 284 -2.84 10.80 5.70
C PHE A 284 -2.79 12.31 5.49
N SER A 285 -2.25 13.06 6.45
CA SER A 285 -2.07 14.50 6.33
C SER A 285 -1.13 14.89 5.18
N PHE A 286 -0.19 14.01 4.85
CA PHE A 286 0.75 14.19 3.75
C PHE A 286 0.17 13.76 2.39
N ILE A 287 -0.54 12.62 2.34
CA ILE A 287 -1.11 12.09 1.09
C ILE A 287 -2.36 12.88 0.66
N LEU A 288 -3.26 13.18 1.60
CA LEU A 288 -4.51 13.91 1.36
C LEU A 288 -4.25 15.42 1.48
N LEU A 289 -3.82 16.05 0.40
CA LEU A 289 -3.66 17.51 0.36
C LEU A 289 -5.02 18.21 0.46
N LYS A 290 -5.37 18.69 1.66
CA LYS A 290 -6.36 19.73 2.06
C LYS A 290 -7.81 19.73 1.50
N GLU A 291 -8.17 18.95 0.50
CA GLU A 291 -9.51 18.99 -0.14
C GLU A 291 -10.21 17.63 -0.23
N SER A 292 -9.82 16.65 0.60
CA SER A 292 -10.63 15.43 0.72
C SER A 292 -11.91 15.76 1.48
N LYS A 293 -13.06 15.60 0.82
CA LYS A 293 -14.37 15.54 1.46
C LYS A 293 -14.28 14.61 2.67
N LYS A 294 -14.72 15.10 3.84
CA LYS A 294 -14.60 14.41 5.12
C LYS A 294 -15.45 13.15 5.15
N SER A 295 -14.99 12.06 4.54
CA SER A 295 -15.36 10.75 5.07
C SER A 295 -14.75 10.67 6.47
N GLN A 296 -15.50 10.18 7.45
CA GLN A 296 -15.15 10.36 8.86
C GLN A 296 -13.96 9.46 9.23
N ILE A 297 -12.73 9.91 8.95
CA ILE A 297 -11.51 9.32 9.51
C ILE A 297 -11.45 9.70 10.99
N ILE A 298 -11.53 8.70 11.86
CA ILE A 298 -11.39 8.85 13.30
C ILE A 298 -10.07 8.19 13.71
N TYR A 299 -9.22 8.93 14.41
CA TYR A 299 -7.94 8.40 14.89
C TYR A 299 -8.09 7.75 16.27
N TYR A 300 -7.50 6.57 16.46
CA TYR A 300 -7.54 5.83 17.73
C TYR A 300 -6.17 5.47 18.30
#